data_AF-A0A379TIF6-F1
#
_entry.id   AF-A0A379TIF6-F1
#
_cell.length_a   1.000
_cell.length_b   1.000
_cell.length_c   1.000
_cell.angle_alpha   90.00
_cell.angle_beta   90.00
_cell.angle_gamma   90.00
#
_symmetry.space_group_name_H-M   'P 1'
#
loop_
_entity.id
_entity.type
_entity.pdbx_description
1 polymer ?
#
loop_
_entity_poly.entity_id
_entity_poly.type
_entity_poly.pdbx_seq_one_letter_code
_entity_poly.pdbx_strand_id
1 'polypeptide(L)'
;MTRSTALQTAFNLPVQDAQQSFRRLLKAMSEPGVMVGLHQLNHGWQPLNLATTSVLLTLVDGDTPVWLSPAVNNDIARQNLRFHTNAPLVEQPQQATFAVADARISGEQLNALSAGSAVAPETSATLIVQLFALERRAGCYA
;
A
#
# COMPACT_ATOMS: atom_id res chain seq x y z
N MET A 1 -1.51 25.81 16.93
CA MET A 1 -1.20 24.61 17.75
C MET A 1 -1.34 23.38 16.88
N THR A 2 -0.28 22.97 16.18
CA THR A 2 -0.22 21.67 15.51
C THR A 2 -0.11 20.61 16.60
N ARG A 3 -1.14 19.76 16.76
CA ARG A 3 -1.05 18.59 17.65
C ARG A 3 0.09 17.73 17.11
N SER A 4 1.07 17.41 17.96
CA SER A 4 2.07 16.39 17.65
C SER A 4 1.33 15.06 17.55
N THR A 5 1.07 14.64 16.33
CA THR A 5 0.44 13.35 16.05
C THR A 5 1.45 12.27 16.41
N ALA A 6 1.12 11.40 17.37
CA ALA A 6 2.06 10.40 17.86
C ALA A 6 2.45 9.43 16.74
N LEU A 7 3.77 9.22 16.56
CA LEU A 7 4.29 8.14 15.74
C LEU A 7 3.76 6.81 16.28
N GLN A 8 3.27 5.97 15.38
CA GLN A 8 2.77 4.64 15.67
C GLN A 8 3.87 3.61 15.43
N THR A 9 3.71 2.43 16.01
CA THR A 9 4.70 1.36 15.87
C THR A 9 4.65 0.73 14.48
N ALA A 10 5.80 0.21 14.04
CA ALA A 10 5.92 -0.61 12.83
C ALA A 10 6.05 -2.09 13.23
N PHE A 11 6.70 -2.90 12.38
CA PHE A 11 7.06 -4.28 12.70
C PHE A 11 7.93 -4.37 13.96
N ASN A 12 7.70 -5.39 14.78
CA ASN A 12 8.49 -5.63 15.99
C ASN A 12 9.86 -6.22 15.66
N LEU A 13 9.92 -7.07 14.63
CA LEU A 13 11.12 -7.68 14.09
C LEU A 13 11.26 -7.28 12.61
N PRO A 14 11.74 -6.05 12.30
CA PRO A 14 11.58 -5.45 10.98
C PRO A 14 12.01 -6.33 9.81
N VAL A 15 13.15 -7.02 9.93
CA VAL A 15 13.68 -7.89 8.87
C VAL A 15 12.81 -9.14 8.69
N GLN A 16 12.52 -9.84 9.79
CA GLN A 16 11.78 -11.10 9.77
C GLN A 16 10.33 -10.89 9.32
N ASP A 17 9.70 -9.84 9.86
CA ASP A 17 8.30 -9.51 9.62
C ASP A 17 8.08 -9.02 8.18
N ALA A 18 8.99 -8.19 7.66
CA ALA A 18 8.98 -7.76 6.26
C ALA A 18 9.21 -8.96 5.33
N GLN A 19 10.18 -9.84 5.59
CA GLN A 19 10.38 -11.03 4.77
C GLN A 19 9.18 -11.98 4.78
N GLN A 20 8.55 -12.18 5.93
CA GLN A 20 7.36 -13.01 6.02
C GLN A 20 6.20 -12.39 5.23
N SER A 21 6.00 -11.07 5.35
CA SER A 21 5.01 -10.33 4.58
C SER A 21 5.29 -10.41 3.08
N PHE A 22 6.54 -10.24 2.66
CA PHE A 22 6.98 -10.34 1.26
C PHE A 22 6.62 -11.70 0.65
N ARG A 23 6.91 -12.81 1.34
CA ARG A 23 6.56 -14.16 0.85
C ARG A 23 5.05 -14.34 0.64
N ARG A 24 4.22 -13.72 1.49
CA ARG A 24 2.76 -13.76 1.37
C ARG A 24 2.27 -12.91 0.19
N LEU A 25 2.85 -11.73 0.02
CA LEU A 25 2.59 -10.87 -1.14
C LEU A 25 2.98 -11.56 -2.44
N LEU A 26 4.16 -12.18 -2.49
CA LEU A 26 4.61 -12.95 -3.66
C LEU A 26 3.64 -14.08 -4.00
N LYS A 27 3.10 -14.80 -3.02
CA LYS A 27 2.06 -15.82 -3.24
C LYS A 27 0.78 -15.22 -3.85
N ALA A 28 0.30 -14.09 -3.33
CA ALA A 28 -0.91 -13.44 -3.86
C ALA A 28 -0.73 -12.89 -5.28
N MET A 29 0.47 -12.37 -5.60
CA MET A 29 0.79 -11.82 -6.92
C MET A 29 1.06 -12.90 -7.97
N SER A 30 1.71 -14.01 -7.58
CA SER A 30 1.98 -15.15 -8.48
C SER A 30 0.77 -16.04 -8.73
N GLU A 31 -0.20 -16.05 -7.81
CA GLU A 31 -1.47 -16.78 -7.95
C GLU A 31 -2.66 -15.83 -7.75
N PRO A 32 -3.02 -15.04 -8.78
CA PRO A 32 -4.12 -14.08 -8.69
C PRO A 32 -5.43 -14.73 -8.20
N GLY A 33 -6.08 -14.08 -7.23
CA GLY A 33 -7.29 -14.58 -6.57
C GLY A 33 -7.03 -15.34 -5.26
N VAL A 34 -5.77 -15.69 -4.95
CA VAL A 34 -5.40 -16.25 -3.65
C VAL A 34 -5.41 -15.15 -2.58
N MET A 35 -6.36 -15.23 -1.65
CA MET A 35 -6.37 -14.40 -0.44
C MET A 35 -5.30 -14.89 0.56
N VAL A 36 -4.45 -13.97 1.00
CA VAL A 36 -3.42 -14.23 2.02
C VAL A 36 -3.64 -13.33 3.23
N GLY A 37 -3.32 -13.83 4.43
CA GLY A 37 -3.29 -13.03 5.65
C GLY A 37 -1.90 -12.51 5.95
N LEU A 38 -1.81 -11.23 6.33
CA LEU A 38 -0.64 -10.54 6.87
C LEU A 38 -0.91 -10.27 8.35
N HIS A 39 -0.09 -10.80 9.26
CA HIS A 39 -0.41 -10.84 10.70
C HIS A 39 0.72 -10.30 11.59
N GLN A 40 1.77 -9.69 11.02
CA GLN A 40 2.92 -9.24 11.80
C GLN A 40 2.70 -7.89 12.51
N LEU A 41 1.65 -7.17 12.12
CA LEU A 41 1.20 -5.96 12.79
C LEU A 41 -0.06 -6.26 13.61
N ASN A 42 -0.19 -5.59 14.75
CA ASN A 42 -1.40 -5.63 15.57
C ASN A 42 -2.40 -4.52 15.19
N HIS A 43 -1.92 -3.44 14.56
CA HIS A 43 -2.73 -2.31 14.10
C HIS A 43 -2.12 -1.68 12.85
N GLY A 44 -2.96 -1.05 12.02
CA GLY A 44 -2.52 -0.25 10.89
C GLY A 44 -2.45 1.24 11.23
N TRP A 45 -1.81 2.01 10.36
CA TRP A 45 -1.70 3.46 10.49
C TRP A 45 -2.96 4.18 10.02
N GLN A 46 -4.02 4.13 10.83
CA GLN A 46 -5.35 4.59 10.47
C GLN A 46 -5.34 5.95 9.74
N PRO A 47 -5.99 6.06 8.57
CA PRO A 47 -6.98 5.15 7.99
C PRO A 47 -6.39 3.98 7.17
N LEU A 48 -5.07 3.79 7.18
CA LEU A 48 -4.46 2.62 6.56
C LEU A 48 -4.75 1.38 7.42
N ASN A 49 -5.35 0.36 6.79
CA ASN A 49 -5.61 -0.92 7.42
C ASN A 49 -4.32 -1.72 7.59
N LEU A 50 -4.40 -2.78 8.40
CA LEU A 50 -3.25 -3.62 8.77
C LEU A 50 -2.51 -4.17 7.54
N ALA A 51 -3.25 -4.66 6.54
CA ALA A 51 -2.67 -5.23 5.33
C ALA A 51 -1.91 -4.16 4.52
N THR A 52 -2.51 -2.99 4.34
CA THR A 52 -1.88 -1.87 3.61
C THR A 52 -0.64 -1.37 4.33
N THR A 53 -0.70 -1.17 5.64
CA THR A 53 0.48 -0.79 6.43
C THR A 53 1.58 -1.85 6.32
N SER A 54 1.23 -3.14 6.35
CA SER A 54 2.18 -4.23 6.19
C SER A 54 2.83 -4.24 4.80
N VAL A 55 2.05 -3.98 3.74
CA VAL A 55 2.56 -3.87 2.37
C VAL A 55 3.56 -2.72 2.26
N LEU A 56 3.19 -1.54 2.76
CA LEU A 56 4.04 -0.35 2.73
C LEU A 56 5.35 -0.59 3.50
N LEU A 57 5.29 -1.11 4.72
CA LEU A 57 6.49 -1.45 5.50
C LEU A 57 7.37 -2.53 4.86
N THR A 58 6.84 -3.30 3.90
CA THR A 58 7.57 -4.38 3.24
C THR A 58 8.20 -3.95 1.92
N LEU A 59 7.52 -3.10 1.15
CA LEU A 59 7.87 -2.81 -0.25
C LEU A 59 8.31 -1.37 -0.51
N VAL A 60 8.00 -0.45 0.41
CA VAL A 60 8.22 0.98 0.21
C VAL A 60 9.48 1.41 0.96
N ASP A 61 10.32 2.17 0.27
CA ASP A 61 11.53 2.82 0.77
C ASP A 61 11.72 4.23 0.16
N GLY A 62 12.88 4.84 0.43
CA GLY A 62 13.24 6.19 0.00
C GLY A 62 13.29 6.42 -1.51
N ASP A 63 13.34 5.37 -2.32
CA ASP A 63 13.38 5.46 -3.79
C ASP A 63 12.01 5.21 -4.43
N THR A 64 10.97 5.01 -3.61
CA THR A 64 9.62 4.66 -4.08
C THR A 64 8.59 5.74 -3.70
N PRO A 65 8.34 6.74 -4.57
CA PRO A 65 7.31 7.74 -4.32
C PRO A 65 5.93 7.13 -4.06
N VAL A 66 5.26 7.61 -3.01
CA VAL A 66 3.93 7.14 -2.61
C VAL A 66 2.89 8.25 -2.74
N TRP A 67 1.80 7.95 -3.43
CA TRP A 67 0.59 8.77 -3.44
C TRP A 67 -0.46 8.17 -2.52
N LEU A 68 -1.05 9.00 -1.66
CA LEU A 68 -2.20 8.66 -0.84
C LEU A 68 -3.41 9.41 -1.37
N SER A 69 -4.45 8.68 -1.80
CA SER A 69 -5.70 9.33 -2.21
C SER A 69 -6.31 10.14 -1.05
N PRO A 70 -7.11 11.18 -1.33
CA PRO A 70 -7.70 12.04 -0.29
C PRO A 70 -8.44 11.26 0.80
N ALA A 71 -9.07 10.14 0.43
CA ALA A 71 -9.81 9.25 1.30
C ALA A 71 -8.99 8.57 2.41
N VAL A 72 -7.70 8.37 2.18
CA VAL A 72 -6.79 7.64 3.08
C VAL A 72 -5.58 8.49 3.53
N ASN A 73 -5.58 9.77 3.16
CA ASN A 73 -4.49 10.69 3.43
C ASN A 73 -4.79 11.52 4.70
N ASN A 74 -4.04 11.26 5.77
CA ASN A 74 -4.06 12.07 6.99
C ASN A 74 -2.66 12.24 7.56
N ASP A 75 -2.51 13.11 8.57
CA ASP A 75 -1.22 13.37 9.20
C ASP A 75 -0.58 12.13 9.82
N ILE A 76 -1.38 11.21 10.40
CA ILE A 76 -0.88 9.95 10.99
C ILE A 76 -0.20 9.10 9.90
N ALA A 77 -0.91 8.81 8.81
CA ALA A 77 -0.42 7.99 7.71
C ALA A 77 0.82 8.63 7.07
N ARG A 78 0.76 9.95 6.80
CA ARG A 78 1.88 10.68 6.19
C ARG A 78 3.14 10.65 7.06
N GLN A 79 3.01 10.92 8.35
CA GLN A 79 4.15 10.97 9.27
C GLN A 79 4.75 9.59 9.49
N ASN A 80 3.93 8.56 9.69
CA ASN A 80 4.43 7.20 9.87
C ASN A 80 5.10 6.68 8.60
N LEU A 81 4.53 6.93 7.42
CA LEU A 81 5.14 6.52 6.16
C LEU A 81 6.51 7.17 5.97
N ARG A 82 6.62 8.49 6.15
CA ARG A 82 7.90 9.19 6.09
C ARG A 82 8.90 8.66 7.12
N PHE A 83 8.49 8.50 8.37
CA PHE A 83 9.40 8.10 9.45
C PHE A 83 9.93 6.68 9.27
N HIS A 84 9.06 5.73 8.94
CA HIS A 84 9.42 4.30 8.91
C HIS A 84 9.99 3.84 7.56
N THR A 85 9.68 4.52 6.46
CA THR A 85 10.10 4.11 5.10
C THR A 85 11.01 5.11 4.40
N ASN A 86 11.07 6.36 4.87
CA ASN A 86 11.72 7.49 4.19
C ASN A 86 11.16 7.79 2.79
N ALA A 87 10.02 7.21 2.41
CA ALA A 87 9.48 7.37 1.06
C ALA A 87 9.01 8.81 0.77
N PRO A 88 9.29 9.33 -0.43
CA PRO A 88 8.73 10.59 -0.89
C PRO A 88 7.20 10.49 -0.97
N LEU A 89 6.51 11.42 -0.33
CA LEU A 89 5.06 11.56 -0.50
C LEU A 89 4.78 12.55 -1.62
N VAL A 90 4.12 12.07 -2.68
CA VAL A 90 3.74 12.88 -3.84
C VAL A 90 2.27 13.24 -3.80
N GLU A 91 1.93 14.40 -4.36
CA GLU A 91 0.55 14.92 -4.35
C GLU A 91 -0.25 14.44 -5.57
N GLN A 92 0.44 14.07 -6.66
CA GLN A 92 -0.19 13.66 -7.91
C GLN A 92 -0.02 12.14 -8.16
N PRO A 93 -1.09 11.41 -8.55
CA PRO A 93 -1.04 9.96 -8.78
C PRO A 93 -0.04 9.53 -9.86
N GLN A 94 0.18 10.35 -10.90
CA GLN A 94 1.13 10.09 -12.00
C GLN A 94 2.57 9.99 -11.51
N GLN A 95 2.90 10.55 -10.35
CA GLN A 95 4.26 10.61 -9.82
C GLN A 95 4.60 9.42 -8.92
N ALA A 96 3.63 8.53 -8.68
CA ALA A 96 3.75 7.47 -7.68
C ALA A 96 4.29 6.17 -8.28
N THR A 97 5.20 5.52 -7.54
CA THR A 97 5.51 4.09 -7.70
C THR A 97 4.47 3.24 -6.97
N PHE A 98 4.01 3.70 -5.80
CA PHE A 98 2.91 3.07 -5.07
C PHE A 98 1.77 4.06 -4.84
N ALA A 99 0.57 3.65 -5.21
CA ALA A 99 -0.65 4.40 -4.96
C ALA A 99 -1.49 3.68 -3.90
N VAL A 100 -2.00 4.41 -2.91
CA VAL A 100 -2.88 3.87 -1.89
C VAL A 100 -4.23 4.57 -1.94
N ALA A 101 -5.28 3.80 -2.11
CA ALA A 101 -6.65 4.31 -2.14
C ALA A 101 -7.63 3.37 -1.47
N ASP A 102 -8.88 3.82 -1.35
CA ASP A 102 -10.01 2.94 -1.07
C ASP A 102 -10.93 2.84 -2.30
N ALA A 103 -12.09 2.20 -2.13
CA ALA A 103 -13.08 2.03 -3.19
C ALA A 103 -13.62 3.35 -3.80
N ARG A 104 -13.30 4.52 -3.24
CA ARG A 104 -13.74 5.84 -3.73
C ARG A 104 -12.77 6.46 -4.75
N ILE A 105 -11.70 5.77 -5.13
CA ILE A 105 -10.79 6.24 -6.19
C ILE A 105 -11.57 6.56 -7.47
N SER A 106 -11.38 7.75 -8.04
CA SER A 106 -12.07 8.15 -9.26
C SER A 106 -11.44 7.51 -10.50
N GLY A 107 -12.21 7.43 -11.60
CA GLY A 107 -11.67 6.98 -12.88
C GLY A 107 -10.52 7.86 -13.39
N GLU A 108 -10.58 9.17 -13.14
CA GLU A 108 -9.50 10.10 -13.45
C GLU A 108 -8.22 9.78 -12.65
N GLN A 109 -8.35 9.56 -11.34
CA GLN A 109 -7.22 9.19 -10.47
C GLN A 109 -6.62 7.84 -10.86
N LEU A 110 -7.46 6.88 -11.25
CA LEU A 110 -7.01 5.57 -11.70
C LEU A 110 -6.26 5.68 -13.05
N ASN A 111 -6.83 6.38 -14.02
CA ASN A 111 -6.23 6.57 -15.35
C ASN A 111 -4.95 7.42 -15.32
N ALA A 112 -4.79 8.20 -14.26
CA ALA A 112 -3.60 8.98 -14.01
C ALA A 112 -2.40 8.15 -13.52
N LEU A 113 -2.60 6.95 -12.99
CA LEU A 113 -1.47 6.15 -12.53
C LEU A 113 -0.57 5.74 -13.69
N SER A 114 0.74 5.76 -13.47
CA SER A 114 1.71 5.34 -14.46
C SER A 114 1.47 3.89 -14.86
N ALA A 115 1.16 3.64 -16.14
CA ALA A 115 1.00 2.29 -16.68
C ALA A 115 2.33 1.67 -17.15
N GLY A 116 3.44 2.35 -16.92
CA GLY A 116 4.75 2.03 -17.50
C GLY A 116 4.76 2.25 -19.01
N SER A 117 5.72 1.64 -19.70
CA SER A 117 5.79 1.65 -21.17
C SER A 117 6.06 0.25 -21.71
N ALA A 118 5.94 0.07 -23.03
CA ALA A 118 6.24 -1.21 -23.66
C ALA A 118 7.72 -1.65 -23.47
N VAL A 119 8.64 -0.70 -23.37
CA VAL A 119 10.08 -0.97 -23.21
C VAL A 119 10.53 -0.97 -21.75
N ALA A 120 9.72 -0.40 -20.85
CA ALA A 120 9.98 -0.34 -19.42
C ALA A 120 8.66 -0.57 -18.64
N PRO A 121 8.05 -1.76 -18.74
CA PRO A 121 6.77 -2.07 -18.09
C PRO A 121 6.86 -2.04 -16.56
N GLU A 122 8.04 -2.29 -16.00
CA GLU A 122 8.32 -2.24 -14.55
C GLU A 122 8.18 -0.83 -13.96
N THR A 123 8.15 0.21 -14.79
CA THR A 123 7.89 1.59 -14.34
C THR A 123 6.41 1.88 -14.09
N SER A 124 5.54 0.86 -14.20
CA SER A 124 4.14 0.96 -13.79
C SER A 124 3.98 1.16 -12.29
N ALA A 125 2.98 1.94 -11.89
CA ALA A 125 2.60 2.10 -10.50
C ALA A 125 1.89 0.83 -9.97
N THR A 126 2.16 0.48 -8.72
CA THR A 126 1.37 -0.53 -7.98
C THR A 126 0.25 0.16 -7.20
N LEU A 127 -1.00 -0.19 -7.50
CA LEU A 127 -2.17 0.32 -6.78
C LEU A 127 -2.59 -0.64 -5.65
N ILE A 128 -2.63 -0.14 -4.43
CA ILE A 128 -3.14 -0.81 -3.23
C ILE A 128 -4.52 -0.24 -2.91
N VAL A 129 -5.57 -1.04 -3.11
CA VAL A 129 -6.96 -0.63 -2.82
C VAL A 129 -7.46 -1.28 -1.54
N GLN A 130 -7.80 -0.45 -0.55
CA GLN A 130 -8.45 -0.88 0.67
C GLN A 130 -9.95 -1.05 0.44
N LEU A 131 -10.45 -2.26 0.68
CA LEU A 131 -11.88 -2.58 0.59
C LEU A 131 -12.44 -2.88 1.98
N PHE A 132 -13.76 -2.71 2.13
CA PHE A 132 -14.46 -3.08 3.37
C PHE A 132 -14.48 -4.60 3.57
N ALA A 133 -14.61 -5.36 2.47
CA ALA A 133 -14.59 -6.80 2.48
C ALA A 133 -13.97 -7.36 1.18
N LEU A 134 -13.37 -8.53 1.30
CA LEU A 134 -12.94 -9.36 0.17
C LEU A 134 -13.69 -10.69 0.28
N GLU A 135 -14.43 -11.05 -0.76
CA GLU A 135 -15.14 -12.32 -0.84
C GLU A 135 -14.51 -13.20 -1.90
N ARG A 136 -14.26 -14.47 -1.55
CA ARG A 136 -13.83 -15.45 -2.55
C ARG A 136 -15.05 -15.85 -3.36
N ARG A 137 -15.09 -15.46 -4.63
CA ARG A 137 -16.08 -16.01 -5.56
C ARG A 137 -15.70 -17.47 -5.83
N ALA A 138 -16.56 -18.41 -5.45
CA ALA A 138 -16.41 -19.81 -5.87
C ALA A 138 -16.46 -19.84 -7.40
N GLY A 139 -15.44 -20.42 -8.04
CA GLY A 139 -15.25 -20.31 -9.48
C GLY A 139 -16.43 -20.86 -10.27
N CYS A 140 -17.00 -20.03 -11.14
CA CYS A 140 -17.64 -20.52 -12.36
C CYS A 140 -16.52 -20.87 -13.33
N TYR A 141 -15.98 -22.08 -13.23
CA TYR A 141 -15.38 -22.72 -14.40
C TYR A 141 -16.53 -23.32 -15.18
N ALA A 142 -16.87 -22.69 -16.31
CA ALA A 142 -17.66 -23.30 -17.38
C ALA A 142 -16.74 -24.20 -18.22
#